data_AF-A0A034WKM6-F1
#
_entry.id   AF-A0A034WKM6-F1
#
_cell.length_a   1.000
_cell.length_b   1.000
_cell.length_c   1.000
_cell.angle_alpha   90.00
_cell.angle_beta   90.00
_cell.angle_gamma   90.00
#
_symmetry.space_group_name_H-M   'P 1'
#
loop_
_entity.id
_entity.type
_entity.pdbx_description
1 polymer ?
#
loop_
_entity_poly.entity_id
_entity_poly.type
_entity_poly.pdbx_seq_one_letter_code
_entity_poly.pdbx_strand_id
1 'polypeptide(L)'
;MHLRNTMVTLNSCRFTTQLRHSLLMVFILLTSLNAKQFDGDVFEFKCSEGLLFDVVRQICDFKQNVDNCDITAEKQISKPLLEKGGCKDKTHLSCADGTCLPSEYFCDGSVDCPDESDEGWCDMDNDPNAAISCDMSKCHLPDCFCSKDGTLIPGQLSPNMIPQMITLTFDDAVNFENFDLYTKLLFNPNNRNPNGCSIKGTFFVSHQYTNYQFVQKLWNDGHEISVHSTPRSGDVVDKKCHY
;
A
#
# COMPACT_ATOMS: atom_id res chain seq x y z
N MET A 1 27.18 0.11 -39.81
CA MET A 1 26.43 0.85 -40.85
C MET A 1 25.04 0.23 -40.92
N HIS A 2 24.05 0.70 -40.17
CA HIS A 2 23.19 1.88 -40.42
C HIS A 2 22.47 1.86 -41.78
N LEU A 3 21.13 1.74 -41.70
CA LEU A 3 20.04 2.36 -42.49
C LEU A 3 18.74 1.61 -42.08
N ARG A 4 17.99 2.02 -41.04
CA ARG A 4 16.91 3.02 -40.94
C ARG A 4 15.78 2.95 -42.00
N ASN A 5 14.60 2.59 -41.47
CA ASN A 5 13.22 3.08 -41.65
C ASN A 5 12.51 3.02 -43.02
N THR A 6 11.36 2.34 -43.02
CA THR A 6 10.06 2.94 -43.44
C THR A 6 8.87 2.21 -42.80
N MET A 7 7.88 3.01 -42.42
CA MET A 7 6.60 2.74 -41.76
C MET A 7 5.49 2.67 -42.80
N VAL A 8 4.56 1.70 -42.73
CA VAL A 8 3.18 1.83 -43.26
C VAL A 8 2.22 0.96 -42.42
N THR A 9 1.16 1.63 -41.97
CA THR A 9 -0.05 1.19 -41.25
C THR A 9 -1.02 0.33 -42.09
N LEU A 10 -1.84 -0.54 -41.46
CA LEU A 10 -3.32 -0.54 -41.50
C LEU A 10 -3.98 -1.85 -40.99
N ASN A 11 -4.85 -1.65 -39.99
CA ASN A 11 -6.21 -2.16 -39.81
C ASN A 11 -6.60 -3.65 -40.01
N SER A 12 -7.10 -4.20 -38.90
CA SER A 12 -8.39 -4.91 -38.73
C SER A 12 -8.63 -6.23 -39.48
N CYS A 13 -8.72 -7.32 -38.73
CA CYS A 13 -9.46 -8.52 -39.15
C CYS A 13 -10.25 -9.12 -37.98
N ARG A 14 -11.56 -9.20 -38.22
CA ARG A 14 -12.65 -9.70 -37.37
C ARG A 14 -12.68 -11.23 -37.46
N PHE A 15 -12.86 -11.97 -36.36
CA PHE A 15 -13.22 -13.39 -36.39
C PHE A 15 -14.67 -13.61 -35.95
N THR A 16 -15.40 -14.36 -36.78
CA THR A 16 -16.78 -14.80 -36.63
C THR A 16 -16.88 -16.14 -35.88
N THR A 17 -18.02 -16.33 -35.23
CA THR A 17 -18.48 -17.42 -34.34
C THR A 17 -18.67 -18.81 -35.01
N GLN A 18 -18.25 -19.90 -34.34
CA GLN A 18 -19.10 -20.95 -33.72
C GLN A 18 -18.42 -22.35 -33.59
N LEU A 19 -18.67 -22.99 -32.43
CA LEU A 19 -18.70 -24.44 -32.12
C LEU A 19 -17.34 -25.19 -32.07
N ARG A 20 -16.97 -25.99 -31.06
CA ARG A 20 -17.64 -26.56 -29.87
C ARG A 20 -16.57 -27.30 -29.03
N HIS A 21 -16.73 -27.28 -27.70
CA HIS A 21 -16.24 -28.22 -26.66
C HIS A 21 -15.22 -27.70 -25.61
N SER A 22 -15.77 -27.63 -24.39
CA SER A 22 -15.15 -28.03 -23.12
C SER A 22 -14.32 -27.00 -22.34
N LEU A 23 -14.93 -26.54 -21.25
CA LEU A 23 -14.29 -26.01 -20.04
C LEU A 23 -13.34 -24.82 -20.23
N LEU A 24 -13.87 -23.64 -20.55
CA LEU A 24 -13.31 -22.35 -20.16
C LEU A 24 -14.35 -21.30 -20.60
N MET A 25 -15.17 -20.76 -19.67
CA MET A 25 -16.07 -19.59 -19.81
C MET A 25 -17.30 -19.73 -18.88
N VAL A 26 -17.08 -19.93 -17.57
CA VAL A 26 -18.08 -19.62 -16.52
C VAL A 26 -17.46 -18.84 -15.35
N PHE A 27 -16.17 -18.51 -15.39
CA PHE A 27 -15.50 -17.72 -14.33
C PHE A 27 -15.09 -16.32 -14.77
N ILE A 28 -15.88 -15.71 -15.65
CA ILE A 28 -15.76 -14.27 -15.98
C ILE A 28 -17.17 -13.70 -15.93
N LEU A 29 -17.70 -13.45 -14.72
CA LEU A 29 -18.82 -12.51 -14.48
C LEU A 29 -19.17 -12.26 -12.99
N LEU A 30 -18.30 -12.53 -12.01
CA LEU A 30 -18.62 -12.26 -10.60
C LEU A 30 -17.49 -11.72 -9.71
N THR A 31 -16.48 -11.04 -10.26
CA THR A 31 -15.55 -10.21 -9.45
C THR A 31 -15.12 -8.97 -10.22
N SER A 32 -16.08 -8.10 -10.53
CA SER A 32 -15.78 -6.68 -10.71
C SER A 32 -15.71 -6.07 -9.31
N LEU A 33 -14.60 -5.38 -9.00
CA LEU A 33 -14.34 -4.62 -7.77
C LEU A 33 -13.95 -5.45 -6.55
N ASN A 34 -12.66 -5.77 -6.46
CA ASN A 34 -11.87 -5.61 -5.23
C ASN A 34 -10.39 -5.72 -5.61
N ALA A 35 -9.88 -4.67 -6.25
CA ALA A 35 -8.45 -4.41 -6.26
C ALA A 35 -8.11 -3.84 -4.87
N LYS A 36 -7.71 -4.71 -3.94
CA LYS A 36 -6.98 -4.30 -2.74
C LYS A 36 -5.51 -4.20 -3.16
N GLN A 37 -4.98 -2.99 -3.20
CA GLN A 37 -3.56 -2.74 -3.40
C GLN A 37 -3.06 -1.88 -2.23
N PHE A 38 -1.94 -2.36 -1.70
CA PHE A 38 -1.14 -1.88 -0.59
C PHE A 38 -0.47 -0.52 -0.82
N ASP A 39 -0.07 0.07 0.30
CA ASP A 39 0.79 1.24 0.51
C ASP A 39 0.27 2.59 0.01
N GLY A 40 0.72 3.65 0.69
CA GLY A 40 0.32 5.06 0.56
C GLY A 40 0.61 5.71 -0.80
N ASP A 41 0.49 4.95 -1.88
CA ASP A 41 0.44 5.44 -3.24
C ASP A 41 -1.01 5.82 -3.57
N VAL A 42 -1.24 7.09 -3.88
CA VAL A 42 -2.50 7.56 -4.46
C VAL A 42 -2.62 6.92 -5.85
N PHE A 43 -3.42 5.86 -5.97
CA PHE A 43 -3.71 5.26 -7.28
C PHE A 43 -4.55 6.24 -8.11
N GLU A 44 -3.98 6.71 -9.22
CA GLU A 44 -4.66 7.57 -10.18
C GLU A 44 -5.78 6.78 -10.87
N PHE A 45 -7.00 6.84 -10.31
CA PHE A 45 -8.17 6.18 -10.88
C PHE A 45 -8.71 6.99 -12.06
N LYS A 46 -8.57 6.44 -13.28
CA LYS A 46 -9.15 7.03 -14.50
C LYS A 46 -10.30 6.18 -15.02
N CYS A 47 -11.42 6.83 -15.29
CA CYS A 47 -12.51 6.20 -16.03
C CYS A 47 -12.06 5.83 -17.45
N SER A 48 -12.72 4.83 -18.05
CA SER A 48 -12.51 4.51 -19.46
C SER A 48 -12.85 5.70 -20.36
N GLU A 49 -12.26 5.74 -21.56
CA GLU A 49 -12.39 6.86 -22.50
C GLU A 49 -13.86 7.25 -22.75
N GLY A 50 -14.19 8.52 -22.48
CA GLY A 50 -15.55 9.07 -22.68
C GLY A 50 -16.48 9.02 -21.47
N LEU A 51 -16.03 8.47 -20.33
CA LEU A 51 -16.74 8.48 -19.06
C LEU A 51 -16.13 9.50 -18.09
N LEU A 52 -16.96 10.06 -17.23
CA LEU A 52 -16.62 10.98 -16.15
C LEU A 52 -16.94 10.34 -14.80
N PHE A 53 -16.18 10.67 -13.76
CA PHE A 53 -16.40 10.12 -12.42
C PHE A 53 -17.42 10.95 -11.64
N ASP A 54 -18.56 10.36 -11.31
CA ASP A 54 -19.56 10.94 -10.42
C ASP A 54 -19.07 10.85 -8.97
N VAL A 55 -18.74 12.00 -8.39
CA VAL A 55 -18.15 12.10 -7.04
C VAL A 55 -19.13 11.63 -5.95
N VAL A 56 -20.43 11.89 -6.13
CA VAL A 56 -21.46 11.52 -5.15
C VAL A 56 -21.83 10.04 -5.25
N ARG A 57 -21.93 9.52 -6.48
CA ARG A 57 -22.32 8.12 -6.73
C ARG A 57 -21.14 7.15 -6.74
N GLN A 58 -19.91 7.67 -6.77
CA GLN A 58 -18.67 6.88 -6.81
C GLN A 58 -18.60 5.91 -8.00
N ILE A 59 -19.08 6.35 -9.17
CA ILE A 59 -19.14 5.56 -10.41
C ILE A 59 -18.59 6.35 -11.60
N CYS A 60 -18.10 5.66 -12.63
CA CYS A 60 -17.87 6.25 -13.95
C CYS A 60 -19.17 6.25 -14.75
N ASP A 61 -19.65 7.41 -15.17
CA ASP A 61 -20.87 7.58 -15.96
C ASP A 61 -20.63 8.56 -17.12
N PHE A 62 -21.53 8.63 -18.09
CA PHE A 62 -21.40 9.52 -19.23
C PHE A 62 -21.50 10.98 -18.78
N LYS A 63 -20.79 11.86 -19.49
CA LYS A 63 -20.75 13.32 -19.23
C LYS A 63 -22.12 14.00 -19.09
N GLN A 64 -23.18 13.41 -19.63
CA GLN A 64 -24.55 13.94 -19.54
C GLN A 64 -25.21 13.66 -18.18
N ASN A 65 -24.73 12.64 -17.47
CA ASN A 65 -25.26 12.17 -16.19
C ASN A 65 -24.40 12.60 -14.99
N VAL A 66 -23.25 13.21 -15.25
CA VAL A 66 -22.28 13.65 -14.25
C VAL A 66 -22.19 15.17 -14.28
N ASP A 67 -22.77 15.82 -13.28
CA ASP A 67 -22.83 17.27 -13.10
C ASP A 67 -21.94 17.77 -11.94
N ASN A 68 -21.33 16.84 -11.21
CA ASN A 68 -20.57 17.06 -9.99
C ASN A 68 -19.07 16.75 -10.12
N CYS A 69 -18.55 16.60 -11.35
CA CYS A 69 -17.12 16.40 -11.62
C CYS A 69 -16.24 17.61 -11.27
N ASP A 70 -16.81 18.80 -11.16
CA ASP A 70 -16.08 20.05 -10.89
C ASP A 70 -15.91 20.32 -9.38
N ILE A 71 -16.44 19.44 -8.53
CA ILE A 71 -16.32 19.58 -7.08
C ILE A 71 -14.99 18.97 -6.64
N THR A 72 -13.93 19.78 -6.63
CA THR A 72 -12.75 19.46 -5.84
C THR A 72 -13.10 19.60 -4.37
N ALA A 73 -13.29 18.47 -3.70
CA ALA A 73 -13.45 18.40 -2.24
C ALA A 73 -12.14 18.69 -1.48
N GLU A 74 -11.17 19.36 -2.11
CA GLU A 74 -9.88 19.66 -1.51
C GLU A 74 -9.87 21.10 -1.01
N LYS A 75 -10.16 21.25 0.28
CA LYS A 75 -9.71 22.43 1.01
C LYS A 75 -8.19 22.52 0.82
N GLN A 76 -7.72 23.56 0.14
CA GLN A 76 -6.29 23.84 0.02
C GLN A 76 -5.78 24.23 1.41
N ILE A 77 -5.06 23.33 2.06
CA ILE A 77 -4.51 23.54 3.40
C ILE A 77 -3.25 24.41 3.27
N SER A 78 -3.18 25.45 4.11
CA SER A 78 -2.07 26.40 4.08
C SER A 78 -0.78 25.79 4.61
N LYS A 79 0.37 26.18 4.07
CA LYS A 79 1.68 25.70 4.56
C LYS A 79 2.04 26.33 5.91
N PRO A 80 2.47 25.55 6.91
CA PRO A 80 2.86 26.09 8.20
C PRO A 80 4.13 26.94 8.10
N LEU A 81 4.31 27.90 9.02
CA LEU A 81 5.38 28.89 9.00
C LEU A 81 6.60 28.45 9.84
N LEU A 82 7.07 27.21 9.66
CA LEU A 82 8.08 26.53 10.49
C LEU A 82 9.34 27.38 10.81
N GLU A 83 9.83 28.15 9.84
CA GLU A 83 11.06 28.96 9.95
C GLU A 83 10.80 30.45 10.24
N LYS A 84 9.55 30.92 10.14
CA LYS A 84 9.24 32.37 10.02
C LYS A 84 8.16 32.89 10.96
N GLY A 85 7.40 32.06 11.65
CA GLY A 85 6.26 32.54 12.45
C GLY A 85 6.59 33.02 13.87
N GLY A 86 7.85 33.25 14.20
CA GLY A 86 8.22 34.12 15.33
C GLY A 86 7.68 33.68 16.71
N CYS A 87 7.52 32.38 16.94
CA CYS A 87 7.17 31.85 18.26
C CYS A 87 8.27 32.17 19.28
N LYS A 88 7.87 32.51 20.51
CA LYS A 88 8.80 32.90 21.59
C LYS A 88 9.69 31.74 22.03
N ASP A 89 9.14 30.53 22.01
CA ASP A 89 9.80 29.31 22.43
C ASP A 89 10.36 28.55 21.24
N LYS A 90 11.61 28.07 21.35
CA LYS A 90 12.30 27.35 20.27
C LYS A 90 11.73 25.97 19.96
N THR A 91 10.92 25.42 20.86
CA THR A 91 10.24 24.13 20.70
C THR A 91 8.84 24.27 20.11
N HIS A 92 8.40 25.51 19.84
CA HIS A 92 7.11 25.78 19.24
C HIS A 92 7.29 26.15 17.77
N LEU A 93 6.40 25.61 16.94
CA LEU A 93 6.29 25.90 15.53
C LEU A 93 4.97 26.65 15.32
N SER A 94 4.94 27.48 14.29
CA SER A 94 3.77 28.30 13.98
C SER A 94 2.95 27.70 12.85
N CYS A 95 1.65 27.59 13.07
CA CYS A 95 0.62 27.39 12.05
C CYS A 95 0.69 28.51 10.98
N ALA A 96 -0.01 28.34 9.86
CA ALA A 96 -0.04 29.35 8.80
C ALA A 96 -0.77 30.64 9.23
N ASP A 97 -1.74 30.53 10.13
CA ASP A 97 -2.45 31.64 10.77
C ASP A 97 -1.61 32.40 11.82
N GLY A 98 -0.44 31.87 12.18
CA GLY A 98 0.47 32.43 13.19
C GLY A 98 0.24 31.93 14.62
N THR A 99 -0.69 31.00 14.84
CA THR A 99 -0.85 30.28 16.12
C THR A 99 0.40 29.44 16.40
N CYS A 100 0.93 29.50 17.62
CA CYS A 100 2.12 28.74 18.01
C CYS A 100 1.72 27.50 18.81
N LEU A 101 2.13 26.32 18.33
CA LEU A 101 1.93 25.02 18.97
C LEU A 101 3.27 24.32 19.18
N PRO A 102 3.40 23.38 20.13
CA PRO A 102 4.62 22.59 20.28
C PRO A 102 4.90 21.75 19.02
N SER A 103 6.18 21.53 18.70
CA SER A 103 6.57 20.86 17.45
C SER A 103 6.01 19.45 17.30
N GLU A 104 5.72 18.76 18.40
CA GLU A 104 5.16 17.41 18.42
C GLU A 104 3.71 17.31 17.91
N TYR A 105 2.99 18.44 17.83
CA TYR A 105 1.62 18.53 17.30
C TYR A 105 1.59 18.77 15.78
N PHE A 106 2.75 18.77 15.12
CA PHE A 106 2.81 18.87 13.66
C PHE A 106 3.02 17.47 13.10
N CYS A 107 2.17 17.06 12.16
CA CYS A 107 2.22 15.76 11.50
C CYS A 107 2.03 14.57 12.46
N ASP A 108 1.16 14.74 13.45
CA ASP A 108 0.88 13.72 14.46
C ASP A 108 -0.43 12.95 14.20
N GLY A 109 -1.17 13.33 13.14
CA GLY A 109 -2.45 12.74 12.75
C GLY A 109 -3.66 13.39 13.41
N SER A 110 -3.49 14.45 14.21
CA SER A 110 -4.54 15.28 14.80
C SER A 110 -4.51 16.69 14.23
N VAL A 111 -5.68 17.28 14.02
CA VAL A 111 -5.80 18.70 13.68
C VAL A 111 -5.81 19.51 14.97
N ASP A 112 -4.73 20.26 15.21
CA ASP A 112 -4.55 21.13 16.37
C ASP A 112 -4.48 22.61 15.97
N CYS A 113 -3.94 22.92 14.78
CA CYS A 113 -4.01 24.27 14.24
C CYS A 113 -5.45 24.64 13.86
N PRO A 114 -5.92 25.86 14.17
CA PRO A 114 -7.24 26.33 13.74
C PRO A 114 -7.45 26.34 12.22
N ASP A 115 -6.35 26.42 11.47
CA ASP A 115 -6.30 26.42 10.00
C ASP A 115 -5.88 25.08 9.39
N GLU A 116 -5.71 24.04 10.22
CA GLU A 116 -5.32 22.67 9.83
C GLU A 116 -3.93 22.57 9.17
N SER A 117 -3.11 23.63 9.26
CA SER A 117 -1.80 23.71 8.58
C SER A 117 -0.73 22.78 9.15
N ASP A 118 -0.91 22.31 10.37
CA ASP A 118 -0.07 21.31 11.04
C ASP A 118 -0.09 19.95 10.34
N GLU A 119 -1.23 19.54 9.78
CA GLU A 119 -1.40 18.23 9.14
C GLU A 119 -1.36 18.28 7.61
N GLY A 120 -1.36 19.48 7.03
CA GLY A 120 -1.47 19.67 5.58
C GLY A 120 -0.20 19.36 4.78
N TRP A 121 0.98 19.32 5.43
CA TRP A 121 2.29 19.33 4.77
C TRP A 121 3.27 18.31 5.37
N CYS A 122 2.80 17.08 5.56
CA CYS A 122 3.52 16.00 6.23
C CYS A 122 4.27 15.06 5.28
N ASP A 123 4.91 15.64 4.27
CA ASP A 123 5.81 14.89 3.40
C ASP A 123 7.24 14.84 3.99
N MET A 124 8.08 13.96 3.42
CA MET A 124 9.44 13.73 3.91
C MET A 124 10.33 14.99 3.95
N ASP A 125 10.02 16.01 3.14
CA ASP A 125 10.83 17.23 3.02
C ASP A 125 10.28 18.39 3.88
N ASN A 126 9.00 18.36 4.23
CA ASN A 126 8.30 19.45 4.91
C ASN A 126 7.86 19.11 6.34
N ASP A 127 7.83 17.83 6.71
CA ASP A 127 7.52 17.39 8.06
C ASP A 127 8.69 17.74 9.02
N PRO A 128 8.46 18.60 10.04
CA PRO A 128 9.50 18.98 11.00
C PRO A 128 9.96 17.83 11.89
N ASN A 129 9.14 16.79 12.03
CA ASN A 129 9.40 15.60 12.83
C ASN A 129 9.86 14.41 11.97
N ALA A 130 10.07 14.62 10.66
CA ALA A 130 10.56 13.58 9.76
C ALA A 130 11.88 12.99 10.25
N ALA A 131 12.01 11.68 10.09
CA ALA A 131 13.28 11.01 10.35
C ALA A 131 14.36 11.56 9.42
N ILE A 132 15.57 11.74 9.95
CA ILE A 132 16.73 12.15 9.13
C ILE A 132 16.97 11.14 8.00
N SER A 133 17.45 11.64 6.86
CA SER A 133 17.85 10.77 5.75
C SER A 133 18.93 9.78 6.18
N CYS A 134 18.94 8.61 5.54
CA CYS A 134 19.88 7.54 5.84
C CYS A 134 21.35 8.01 5.81
N ASP A 135 22.01 7.90 6.97
CA ASP A 135 23.45 8.09 7.13
C ASP A 135 24.13 6.73 7.39
N MET A 136 24.73 6.17 6.34
CA MET A 136 25.43 4.88 6.39
C MET A 136 26.64 4.87 7.35
N SER A 137 27.12 6.03 7.80
CA SER A 137 28.21 6.13 8.78
C SER A 137 27.76 6.01 10.23
N LYS A 138 26.45 6.09 10.48
CA LYS A 138 25.84 5.93 11.82
C LYS A 138 24.97 4.69 11.93
N CYS A 139 24.38 4.26 10.81
CA CYS A 139 23.52 3.09 10.74
C CYS A 139 24.34 1.84 10.39
N HIS A 140 24.56 0.98 11.38
CA HIS A 140 25.39 -0.22 11.24
C HIS A 140 24.67 -1.49 11.71
N LEU A 141 24.92 -2.59 11.00
CA LEU A 141 24.42 -3.92 11.34
C LEU A 141 24.97 -4.38 12.71
N PRO A 142 24.22 -5.19 13.47
CA PRO A 142 22.94 -5.82 13.11
C PRO A 142 21.71 -4.94 13.42
N ASP A 143 21.87 -3.88 14.19
CA ASP A 143 20.75 -3.12 14.75
C ASP A 143 20.14 -2.13 13.75
N CYS A 144 20.94 -1.66 12.78
CA CYS A 144 20.49 -0.70 11.79
C CYS A 144 21.02 -1.05 10.39
N PHE A 145 20.12 -1.05 9.41
CA PHE A 145 20.48 -1.09 8.00
C PHE A 145 19.68 -0.04 7.24
N CYS A 146 20.35 0.79 6.46
CA CYS A 146 19.70 1.75 5.59
C CYS A 146 20.53 1.95 4.31
N SER A 147 19.86 2.39 3.25
CA SER A 147 20.49 2.89 2.04
C SER A 147 19.73 4.11 1.54
N LYS A 148 20.34 4.91 0.66
CA LYS A 148 19.73 6.15 0.17
C LYS A 148 18.40 5.93 -0.57
N ASP A 149 18.28 4.81 -1.26
CA ASP A 149 17.17 4.47 -2.14
C ASP A 149 16.49 3.14 -1.77
N GLY A 150 16.93 2.48 -0.70
CA GLY A 150 16.40 1.19 -0.27
C GLY A 150 16.85 -0.02 -1.11
N THR A 151 17.68 0.17 -2.14
CA THR A 151 18.01 -0.92 -3.09
C THR A 151 19.33 -1.61 -2.82
N LEU A 152 20.19 -1.04 -1.96
CA LEU A 152 21.50 -1.62 -1.69
C LEU A 152 21.38 -2.92 -0.91
N ILE A 153 22.22 -3.89 -1.27
CA ILE A 153 22.32 -5.17 -0.60
C ILE A 153 23.09 -5.01 0.73
N PRO A 154 22.56 -5.53 1.85
CA PRO A 154 23.29 -5.59 3.11
C PRO A 154 24.65 -6.27 2.97
N GLY A 155 25.70 -5.64 3.52
CA GLY A 155 27.07 -6.17 3.47
C GLY A 155 27.76 -6.07 2.10
N GLN A 156 27.18 -5.37 1.12
CA GLN A 156 27.76 -5.15 -0.22
C GLN A 156 28.11 -6.45 -0.97
N LEU A 157 27.31 -7.49 -0.76
CA LEU A 157 27.46 -8.76 -1.47
C LEU A 157 27.00 -8.63 -2.93
N SER A 158 27.56 -9.45 -3.82
CA SER A 158 27.10 -9.49 -5.20
C SER A 158 25.75 -10.22 -5.30
N PRO A 159 24.82 -9.79 -6.19
CA PRO A 159 23.49 -10.40 -6.31
C PRO A 159 23.51 -11.93 -6.50
N ASN A 160 24.50 -12.45 -7.21
CA ASN A 160 24.60 -13.87 -7.52
C ASN A 160 24.95 -14.75 -6.31
N MET A 161 25.43 -14.16 -5.21
CA MET A 161 25.79 -14.88 -3.99
C MET A 161 24.68 -14.87 -2.93
N ILE A 162 23.59 -14.14 -3.19
CA ILE A 162 22.55 -13.90 -2.20
C ILE A 162 21.44 -14.91 -2.40
N PRO A 163 21.01 -15.62 -1.35
CA PRO A 163 19.83 -16.46 -1.44
C PRO A 163 18.59 -15.57 -1.67
N GLN A 164 17.82 -15.85 -2.72
CA GLN A 164 16.54 -15.20 -2.92
C GLN A 164 15.59 -15.63 -1.79
N MET A 165 15.22 -14.69 -0.94
CA MET A 165 14.22 -14.90 0.10
C MET A 165 12.83 -14.62 -0.47
N ILE A 166 11.87 -15.45 -0.09
CA ILE A 166 10.44 -15.29 -0.42
C ILE A 166 9.67 -15.44 0.88
N THR A 167 8.98 -14.40 1.30
CA THR A 167 8.15 -14.39 2.52
C THR A 167 6.69 -14.63 2.13
N LEU A 168 6.18 -15.83 2.43
CA LEU A 168 4.75 -16.12 2.28
C LEU A 168 4.01 -15.60 3.50
N THR A 169 3.11 -14.64 3.30
CA THR A 169 2.29 -14.06 4.37
C THR A 169 0.82 -14.42 4.20
N PHE A 170 0.13 -14.61 5.32
CA PHE A 170 -1.32 -14.82 5.36
C PHE A 170 -1.91 -13.87 6.38
N ASP A 171 -2.90 -13.12 5.94
CA ASP A 171 -3.59 -12.14 6.77
C ASP A 171 -4.94 -12.72 7.26
N ASP A 172 -5.51 -12.06 8.25
CA ASP A 172 -6.81 -12.35 8.85
C ASP A 172 -6.87 -13.65 9.70
N ALA A 173 -8.08 -14.17 9.89
CA ALA A 173 -8.39 -15.17 10.89
C ALA A 173 -7.93 -16.58 10.48
N VAL A 174 -7.33 -17.32 11.41
CA VAL A 174 -6.98 -18.74 11.20
C VAL A 174 -8.11 -19.61 11.75
N ASN A 175 -8.79 -20.37 10.90
CA ASN A 175 -9.97 -21.14 11.28
C ASN A 175 -10.09 -22.45 10.49
N PHE A 176 -11.22 -23.15 10.65
CA PHE A 176 -11.44 -24.46 10.01
C PHE A 176 -11.56 -24.39 8.48
N GLU A 177 -11.82 -23.22 7.90
CA GLU A 177 -11.95 -23.05 6.44
C GLU A 177 -10.58 -23.05 5.75
N ASN A 178 -9.56 -22.49 6.41
CA ASN A 178 -8.24 -22.29 5.82
C ASN A 178 -7.14 -23.19 6.40
N PHE A 179 -7.34 -23.76 7.59
CA PHE A 179 -6.29 -24.55 8.25
C PHE A 179 -5.83 -25.79 7.45
N ASP A 180 -6.78 -26.47 6.78
CA ASP A 180 -6.47 -27.62 5.94
C ASP A 180 -5.67 -27.22 4.69
N LEU A 181 -5.95 -26.06 4.10
CA LEU A 181 -5.17 -25.51 2.99
C LEU A 181 -3.71 -25.27 3.41
N TYR A 182 -3.51 -24.64 4.57
CA TYR A 182 -2.16 -24.35 5.08
C TYR A 182 -1.36 -25.63 5.33
N THR A 183 -1.93 -26.57 6.09
CA THR A 183 -1.19 -27.74 6.58
C THR A 183 -1.04 -28.86 5.54
N LYS A 184 -2.04 -29.07 4.67
CA LYS A 184 -2.04 -30.21 3.74
C LYS A 184 -1.49 -29.85 2.36
N LEU A 185 -1.74 -28.63 1.88
CA LEU A 185 -1.36 -28.24 0.53
C LEU A 185 -0.05 -27.46 0.50
N LEU A 186 0.09 -26.43 1.34
CA LEU A 186 1.23 -25.51 1.29
C LEU A 186 2.40 -25.99 2.14
N PHE A 187 2.20 -26.15 3.45
CA PHE A 187 3.26 -26.48 4.41
C PHE A 187 3.42 -27.99 4.62
N ASN A 188 3.25 -28.74 3.54
CA ASN A 188 3.41 -30.18 3.56
C ASN A 188 4.90 -30.60 3.65
N PRO A 189 5.22 -31.83 4.07
CA PRO A 189 6.60 -32.28 4.24
C PRO A 189 7.45 -32.39 2.95
N ASN A 190 6.82 -32.32 1.78
CA ASN A 190 7.50 -32.39 0.47
C ASN A 190 8.00 -31.01 0.02
N ASN A 191 7.37 -29.94 0.48
CA ASN A 191 7.78 -28.58 0.15
C ASN A 191 8.94 -28.16 1.06
N ARG A 192 10.17 -28.25 0.53
CA ARG A 192 11.42 -28.00 1.27
C ARG A 192 12.29 -26.95 0.60
N ASN A 193 12.98 -26.19 1.44
CA ASN A 193 14.04 -25.29 1.03
C ASN A 193 15.31 -26.06 0.61
N PRO A 194 16.25 -25.42 -0.11
CA PRO A 194 17.51 -26.05 -0.51
C PRO A 194 18.35 -26.61 0.64
N ASN A 195 18.16 -26.10 1.86
CA ASN A 195 18.80 -26.61 3.09
C ASN A 195 18.13 -27.87 3.67
N GLY A 196 17.07 -28.38 3.05
CA GLY A 196 16.31 -29.56 3.48
C GLY A 196 15.25 -29.29 4.54
N CYS A 197 15.11 -28.07 5.07
CA CYS A 197 14.06 -27.70 6.01
C CYS A 197 12.72 -27.49 5.28
N SER A 198 11.59 -27.81 5.92
CA SER A 198 10.27 -27.48 5.38
C SER A 198 10.10 -25.97 5.26
N ILE A 199 9.45 -25.51 4.18
CA ILE A 199 9.15 -24.10 3.96
C ILE A 199 8.31 -23.52 5.12
N LYS A 200 8.40 -22.21 5.32
CA LYS A 200 7.74 -21.47 6.40
C LYS A 200 7.00 -20.27 5.83
N GLY A 201 6.14 -19.71 6.67
CA GLY A 201 5.34 -18.53 6.35
C GLY A 201 5.03 -17.78 7.63
N THR A 202 4.53 -16.56 7.45
CA THR A 202 4.21 -15.62 8.51
C THR A 202 2.72 -15.35 8.50
N PHE A 203 2.06 -15.51 9.63
CA PHE A 203 0.62 -15.32 9.77
C PHE A 203 0.35 -14.04 10.54
N PHE A 204 -0.22 -13.03 9.89
CA PHE A 204 -0.72 -11.82 10.52
C PHE A 204 -2.16 -12.09 10.97
N VAL A 205 -2.32 -12.52 12.23
CA VAL A 205 -3.58 -13.07 12.74
C VAL A 205 -4.44 -11.98 13.36
N SER A 206 -5.69 -11.86 12.89
CA SER A 206 -6.72 -11.04 13.52
C SER A 206 -7.51 -11.84 14.57
N HIS A 207 -8.05 -11.16 15.58
CA HIS A 207 -8.72 -11.85 16.69
C HIS A 207 -10.04 -12.52 16.29
N GLN A 208 -10.85 -11.83 15.49
CA GLN A 208 -12.22 -12.28 15.22
C GLN A 208 -12.22 -13.57 14.40
N TYR A 209 -13.01 -14.56 14.82
CA TYR A 209 -13.13 -15.87 14.17
C TYR A 209 -11.86 -16.75 14.17
N THR A 210 -10.79 -16.34 14.86
CA THR A 210 -9.56 -17.15 14.96
C THR A 210 -9.72 -18.29 15.97
N ASN A 211 -9.31 -19.49 15.56
CA ASN A 211 -9.10 -20.63 16.43
C ASN A 211 -7.64 -20.65 16.92
N TYR A 212 -7.42 -20.22 18.15
CA TYR A 212 -6.08 -20.16 18.74
C TYR A 212 -5.40 -21.52 18.94
N GLN A 213 -6.14 -22.63 18.95
CA GLN A 213 -5.53 -23.97 18.93
C GLN A 213 -4.78 -24.21 17.61
N PHE A 214 -5.34 -23.75 16.49
CA PHE A 214 -4.70 -23.84 15.18
C PHE A 214 -3.51 -22.90 15.07
N VAL A 215 -3.61 -21.68 15.61
CA VAL A 215 -2.48 -20.75 15.70
C VAL A 215 -1.34 -21.36 16.51
N GLN A 216 -1.62 -21.96 17.67
CA GLN A 216 -0.63 -22.65 18.48
C GLN A 216 0.02 -23.81 17.71
N LYS A 217 -0.77 -24.53 16.91
CA LYS A 217 -0.24 -25.60 16.06
C LYS A 217 0.70 -25.07 14.98
N LEU A 218 0.33 -23.98 14.29
CA LEU A 218 1.20 -23.34 13.30
C LEU A 218 2.52 -22.85 13.92
N TRP A 219 2.47 -22.24 15.09
CA TRP A 219 3.67 -21.83 15.82
C TRP A 219 4.55 -23.03 16.21
N ASN A 220 3.95 -24.11 16.71
CA ASN A 220 4.67 -25.35 17.04
C ASN A 220 5.32 -26.00 15.80
N ASP A 221 4.73 -25.82 14.61
CA ASP A 221 5.28 -26.29 13.34
C ASP A 221 6.37 -25.35 12.77
N GLY A 222 6.66 -24.25 13.49
CA GLY A 222 7.75 -23.31 13.23
C GLY A 222 7.39 -22.10 12.37
N HIS A 223 6.10 -21.85 12.15
CA HIS A 223 5.63 -20.65 11.45
C HIS A 223 5.72 -19.41 12.36
N GLU A 224 5.92 -18.26 11.74
CA GLU A 224 5.89 -16.98 12.45
C GLU A 224 4.44 -16.53 12.64
N ILE A 225 4.11 -16.07 13.84
CA ILE A 225 2.79 -15.53 14.18
C ILE A 225 2.95 -14.07 14.57
N SER A 226 2.27 -13.21 13.84
CA SER A 226 2.25 -11.76 13.97
C SER A 226 0.82 -11.26 14.18
N VAL A 227 0.66 -10.00 14.59
CA VAL A 227 -0.64 -9.41 14.93
C VAL A 227 -1.26 -8.68 13.72
N HIS A 228 -2.55 -8.88 13.48
CA HIS A 228 -3.34 -8.13 12.48
C HIS A 228 -4.55 -7.45 13.12
N SER A 229 -4.29 -6.66 14.17
CA SER A 229 -5.28 -5.88 14.93
C SER A 229 -6.44 -6.70 15.54
N THR A 230 -7.25 -6.02 16.35
CA THR A 230 -8.59 -6.50 16.77
C THR A 230 -9.60 -5.62 16.05
N PRO A 231 -10.82 -6.09 15.73
CA PRO A 231 -11.76 -5.29 14.96
C PRO A 231 -12.01 -3.96 15.67
N ARG A 232 -11.61 -2.85 15.02
CA ARG A 232 -12.08 -1.50 15.33
C ARG A 232 -12.90 -1.00 14.14
N SER A 233 -14.02 -0.40 14.51
CA SER A 233 -15.12 0.13 13.72
C SER A 233 -14.70 0.94 12.48
N GLY A 234 -15.31 0.59 11.35
CA GLY A 234 -15.64 1.45 10.21
C GLY A 234 -14.49 2.28 9.63
N ASP A 235 -13.97 1.83 8.50
CA ASP A 235 -13.01 2.55 7.65
C ASP A 235 -13.35 4.05 7.50
N VAL A 236 -12.40 4.93 7.85
CA VAL A 236 -12.40 6.33 7.38
C VAL A 236 -11.66 6.32 6.04
N VAL A 237 -12.40 6.45 4.95
CA VAL A 237 -11.88 6.51 3.59
C VAL A 237 -11.97 7.95 3.13
N ASP A 238 -10.86 8.68 3.16
CA ASP A 238 -10.76 10.01 2.55
C ASP A 238 -10.40 9.84 1.06
N LYS A 239 -11.22 10.36 0.16
CA LYS A 239 -11.11 10.18 -1.31
C LYS A 239 -11.13 11.52 -2.01
N LYS A 240 -10.11 11.78 -2.84
CA LYS A 240 -9.95 12.97 -3.66
C LYS A 240 -10.04 12.65 -5.16
N CYS A 241 -10.61 13.56 -5.94
CA CYS A 241 -10.76 13.46 -7.40
C CYS A 241 -9.88 14.53 -8.08
N HIS A 242 -9.13 14.14 -9.12
CA HIS A 242 -8.45 15.06 -10.04
C HIS A 242 -8.83 14.76 -11.50
N TYR A 243 -8.83 15.81 -12.34
CA TYR A 243 -9.19 15.81 -13.77
C TYR A 243 -8.25 15.00 -14.67
#